data_AF-A0A7C2QYB4-F1
#
_entry.id   AF-A0A7C2QYB4-F1
#
_cell.length_a   1.000
_cell.length_b   1.000
_cell.length_c   1.000
_cell.angle_alpha   90.00
_cell.angle_beta   90.00
_cell.angle_gamma   90.00
#
_symmetry.space_group_name_H-M   'P 1'
#
loop_
_entity.id
_entity.type
_entity.pdbx_description
1 polymer ?
#
loop_
_entity_poly.entity_id
_entity_poly.type
_entity_poly.pdbx_seq_one_letter_code
_entity_poly.pdbx_strand_id
1 'polypeptide(L)'
;MKYFGKKSLSSVLLVVLQVVFWGVVVTAVIGAVMGVFFIAATPAGEPTDTGTILMDFKVLKAEMAFADWNKWSVVPLPVKILLFPYGAAIVIVALVLLRKVMSLLRVFKAETDGGTDTGELVVVIGKFLIVFSLMVFQLSLLGAGLLVLLLGKHLLRQTAG
;
A
#
# COMPACT_ATOMS: atom_id res chain seq x y z
N MET A 1 19.34 26.74 11.55
CA MET A 1 20.38 25.72 11.80
C MET A 1 20.82 25.13 10.46
N LYS A 2 22.02 25.46 10.00
CA LYS A 2 22.66 24.92 8.77
C LYS A 2 23.45 23.65 9.15
N TYR A 3 22.78 22.51 9.27
CA TYR A 3 23.47 21.24 9.48
C TYR A 3 22.77 20.16 8.66
N PHE A 4 23.29 19.94 7.44
CA PHE A 4 23.46 18.69 6.69
C PHE A 4 23.78 19.10 5.25
N GLY A 5 25.03 18.91 4.85
CA GLY A 5 25.62 19.48 3.64
C GLY A 5 24.90 19.10 2.35
N LYS A 6 24.58 20.11 1.53
CA LYS A 6 24.20 20.09 0.09
C LYS A 6 23.09 19.12 -0.38
N LYS A 7 22.61 18.18 0.42
CA LYS A 7 21.46 17.30 0.15
C LYS A 7 20.56 17.32 1.38
N SER A 8 19.43 18.01 1.30
CA SER A 8 18.45 18.04 2.38
C SER A 8 17.97 16.61 2.71
N LEU A 9 17.65 16.36 3.99
CA LEU A 9 17.06 15.09 4.45
C LEU A 9 15.80 14.72 3.62
N SER A 10 15.02 15.72 3.24
CA SER A 10 13.86 15.56 2.35
C SER A 10 14.23 15.00 0.98
N SER A 11 15.40 15.33 0.43
CA SER A 11 15.85 14.78 -0.85
C SER A 11 16.23 13.30 -0.75
N VAL A 12 16.85 12.86 0.33
CA VAL A 12 17.18 11.44 0.54
C VAL A 12 15.89 10.65 0.77
N LEU A 13 15.01 11.15 1.62
CA LEU A 13 13.74 10.51 1.91
C LEU A 13 12.85 10.38 0.67
N LEU A 14 12.84 11.40 -0.20
CA LEU A 14 12.10 11.36 -1.46
C LEU A 14 12.62 10.27 -2.41
N VAL A 15 13.93 10.10 -2.53
CA VAL A 15 14.53 9.02 -3.35
C VAL A 15 14.16 7.65 -2.80
N VAL A 16 14.30 7.46 -1.47
CA VAL A 16 13.92 6.20 -0.81
C VAL A 16 12.43 5.92 -1.04
N LEU A 17 11.57 6.92 -0.86
CA LEU A 17 10.13 6.78 -1.03
C LEU A 17 9.75 6.48 -2.49
N GLN A 18 10.50 7.02 -3.46
CA GLN A 18 10.33 6.72 -4.88
C GLN A 18 10.73 5.28 -5.21
N VAL A 19 11.83 4.78 -4.65
CA VAL A 19 12.24 3.37 -4.79
C VAL A 19 11.19 2.45 -4.18
N VAL A 20 10.72 2.75 -2.96
CA VAL A 20 9.65 2.00 -2.29
C VAL A 20 8.36 2.02 -3.12
N PHE A 21 7.98 3.18 -3.66
CA PHE A 21 6.80 3.32 -4.51
C PHE A 21 6.87 2.38 -5.73
N TRP A 22 7.97 2.40 -6.47
CA TRP A 22 8.14 1.50 -7.61
C TRP A 22 8.22 0.03 -7.21
N GLY A 23 8.85 -0.27 -6.07
CA GLY A 23 8.85 -1.62 -5.50
C GLY A 23 7.42 -2.13 -5.25
N VAL A 24 6.57 -1.32 -4.61
CA VAL A 24 5.15 -1.67 -4.37
C VAL A 24 4.37 -1.81 -5.67
N VAL A 25 4.62 -0.96 -6.67
CA VAL A 25 3.96 -1.07 -7.99
C VAL A 25 4.33 -2.38 -8.67
N VAL A 26 5.61 -2.75 -8.71
CA VAL A 26 6.07 -3.98 -9.35
C VAL A 26 5.49 -5.21 -8.65
N THR A 27 5.54 -5.26 -7.32
CA THR A 27 4.98 -6.38 -6.55
C THR A 27 3.46 -6.46 -6.69
N ALA A 28 2.76 -5.33 -6.76
CA ALA A 28 1.32 -5.28 -7.00
C ALA A 28 0.95 -5.84 -8.37
N VAL A 29 1.70 -5.50 -9.42
CA VAL A 29 1.48 -6.03 -10.78
C VAL A 29 1.71 -7.54 -10.82
N ILE A 30 2.83 -8.01 -10.24
CA ILE A 30 3.12 -9.45 -10.15
C ILE A 30 2.02 -10.18 -9.38
N GLY A 31 1.63 -9.65 -8.21
CA GLY A 31 0.57 -10.21 -7.39
C GLY A 31 -0.79 -10.25 -8.11
N ALA A 32 -1.12 -9.23 -8.89
CA ALA A 32 -2.35 -9.19 -9.67
C ALA A 32 -2.36 -10.25 -10.79
N VAL A 33 -1.27 -10.38 -11.55
CA VAL A 33 -1.13 -11.40 -12.60
C VAL A 33 -1.24 -12.81 -12.00
N MET A 34 -0.52 -13.06 -10.91
CA MET A 34 -0.58 -14.34 -10.19
C MET A 34 -1.98 -14.62 -9.65
N GLY A 35 -2.64 -13.63 -9.04
CA GLY A 35 -3.98 -13.79 -8.49
C GLY A 35 -5.04 -14.11 -9.55
N VAL A 36 -5.00 -13.45 -10.70
CA VAL A 36 -5.87 -13.76 -11.84
C VAL A 36 -5.64 -15.17 -12.34
N PHE A 37 -4.37 -15.57 -12.51
CA PHE A 37 -4.02 -16.93 -12.90
C PHE A 37 -4.56 -17.97 -11.90
N PHE A 38 -4.44 -17.71 -10.60
CA PHE A 38 -4.96 -18.63 -9.57
C PHE A 38 -6.48 -18.74 -9.55
N ILE A 39 -7.20 -17.62 -9.72
CA ILE A 39 -8.66 -17.64 -9.80
C ILE A 39 -9.10 -18.41 -11.04
N ALA A 40 -8.46 -18.18 -12.18
CA ALA A 40 -8.78 -18.86 -13.44
C ALA A 40 -8.41 -20.36 -13.44
N ALA A 41 -7.35 -20.75 -12.73
CA ALA A 41 -6.91 -22.14 -12.62
C ALA A 41 -7.65 -22.94 -11.53
N THR A 42 -8.48 -22.31 -10.70
CA THR A 42 -9.27 -23.02 -9.68
C THR A 42 -10.51 -23.64 -10.35
N PRO A 43 -10.67 -24.98 -10.36
CA PRO A 43 -11.82 -25.62 -10.99
C PRO A 43 -13.12 -25.21 -10.28
N ALA A 44 -14.05 -24.66 -11.05
CA ALA A 44 -15.35 -24.20 -10.59
C ALA A 44 -16.35 -25.36 -10.56
N GLY A 45 -16.29 -26.22 -9.55
CA GLY A 45 -17.36 -27.18 -9.23
C GLY A 45 -16.90 -28.63 -9.12
N GLU A 46 -17.18 -29.21 -7.94
CA GLU A 46 -17.07 -30.61 -7.49
C GLU A 46 -15.71 -31.33 -7.63
N PRO A 47 -15.31 -32.18 -6.66
CA PRO A 47 -14.11 -32.99 -6.75
C PRO A 47 -14.35 -34.12 -7.74
N THR A 48 -14.35 -33.81 -9.04
CA THR A 48 -14.37 -34.83 -10.07
C THR A 48 -12.94 -35.31 -10.29
N ASP A 49 -12.70 -36.58 -9.96
CA ASP A 49 -11.56 -37.39 -10.38
C ASP A 49 -11.25 -37.16 -11.87
N THR A 50 -10.41 -36.19 -12.18
CA THR A 50 -9.94 -35.95 -13.54
C THR A 50 -8.46 -35.62 -13.50
N GLY A 51 -7.67 -36.69 -13.58
CA GLY A 51 -6.21 -36.67 -13.59
C GLY A 51 -5.58 -36.06 -14.84
N THR A 52 -5.99 -34.87 -15.28
CA THR A 52 -5.51 -34.33 -16.57
C THR A 52 -5.25 -32.82 -16.64
N ILE A 53 -5.26 -32.08 -15.53
CA ILE A 53 -4.67 -30.72 -15.51
C ILE A 53 -3.81 -30.50 -14.27
N LEU A 54 -2.99 -31.50 -13.94
CA LEU A 54 -1.75 -31.23 -13.22
C LEU A 54 -0.74 -30.72 -14.27
N MET A 55 -0.92 -29.47 -14.74
CA MET A 55 0.25 -28.73 -15.16
C MET A 55 1.21 -28.79 -13.99
N ASP A 56 2.43 -29.23 -14.26
CA ASP A 56 3.40 -29.70 -13.29
C ASP A 56 3.82 -28.60 -12.31
N PHE A 57 2.96 -28.31 -11.33
CA PHE A 57 3.20 -27.38 -10.23
C PHE A 57 4.29 -27.90 -9.29
N LYS A 58 4.95 -29.04 -9.58
CA LYS A 58 6.14 -29.48 -8.85
C LYS A 58 7.27 -28.46 -8.89
N VAL A 59 7.37 -27.64 -9.93
CA VAL A 59 8.42 -26.62 -10.04
C VAL A 59 8.11 -25.36 -9.20
N LEU A 60 6.83 -25.01 -9.04
CA LEU A 60 6.39 -23.90 -8.16
C LEU A 60 6.21 -24.31 -6.69
N LYS A 61 6.18 -25.61 -6.40
CA LYS A 61 6.07 -26.19 -5.05
C LYS A 61 7.32 -26.02 -4.17
N ALA A 62 8.44 -25.54 -4.73
CA ALA A 62 9.71 -25.57 -4.03
C ALA A 62 9.98 -24.36 -3.11
N GLU A 63 9.25 -23.24 -3.21
CA GLU A 63 9.66 -22.01 -2.49
C GLU A 63 8.56 -21.24 -1.72
N MET A 64 7.28 -21.57 -1.85
CA MET A 64 6.27 -21.03 -0.92
C MET A 64 5.98 -22.03 0.18
N ALA A 65 6.15 -21.59 1.44
CA ALA A 65 5.88 -22.36 2.64
C ALA A 65 4.59 -23.19 2.51
N PHE A 66 4.73 -24.51 2.40
CA PHE A 66 3.66 -25.49 2.16
C PHE A 66 2.42 -25.31 3.06
N ALA A 67 2.61 -24.74 4.25
CA ALA A 67 1.57 -24.50 5.23
C ALA A 67 0.54 -23.43 4.81
N ASP A 68 0.96 -22.40 4.07
CA ASP A 68 0.05 -21.33 3.66
C ASP A 68 -0.64 -21.63 2.33
N TRP A 69 0.01 -22.42 1.46
CA TRP A 69 -0.60 -22.95 0.24
C TRP A 69 -1.81 -23.84 0.52
N ASN A 70 -1.67 -24.78 1.46
CA ASN A 70 -2.78 -25.66 1.84
C ASN A 70 -3.95 -24.92 2.48
N LYS A 71 -3.70 -23.78 3.13
CA LYS A 71 -4.78 -22.94 3.67
C LYS A 71 -5.52 -22.22 2.56
N TRP A 72 -4.80 -21.71 1.55
CA TRP A 72 -5.41 -20.94 0.47
C TRP A 72 -6.16 -21.82 -0.54
N SER A 73 -5.70 -23.05 -0.80
CA SER A 73 -6.38 -23.99 -1.70
C SER A 73 -7.78 -24.36 -1.21
N VAL A 74 -7.97 -24.46 0.10
CA VAL A 74 -9.24 -24.85 0.76
C VAL A 74 -10.24 -23.68 0.87
N VAL A 75 -9.82 -22.43 0.66
CA VAL A 75 -10.73 -21.28 0.71
C VAL A 75 -11.74 -21.34 -0.43
N PRO A 76 -13.06 -21.23 -0.15
CA PRO A 76 -14.09 -21.21 -1.18
C PRO A 76 -13.87 -20.12 -2.24
N LEU A 77 -14.16 -20.42 -3.50
CA LEU A 77 -14.03 -19.47 -4.62
C LEU A 77 -14.71 -18.11 -4.36
N PRO A 78 -15.93 -18.04 -3.78
CA PRO A 78 -16.57 -16.75 -3.48
C PRO A 78 -15.74 -15.87 -2.52
N VAL A 79 -15.07 -16.49 -1.55
CA VAL A 79 -14.22 -15.77 -0.59
C VAL A 79 -12.94 -15.27 -1.28
N LYS A 80 -12.35 -16.07 -2.18
CA LYS A 80 -11.19 -15.64 -3.00
C LYS A 80 -11.52 -14.45 -3.89
N ILE A 81 -12.69 -14.49 -4.53
CA ILE A 81 -13.20 -13.40 -5.39
C ILE A 81 -13.45 -12.12 -4.61
N LEU A 82 -13.82 -12.20 -3.32
CA LEU A 82 -13.99 -11.03 -2.46
C LEU A 82 -12.65 -10.48 -1.93
N LEU A 83 -11.71 -11.37 -1.60
CA LEU A 83 -10.41 -11.00 -1.04
C LEU A 83 -9.52 -10.26 -2.05
N PHE A 84 -9.55 -10.66 -3.32
CA PHE A 84 -8.72 -10.05 -4.37
C PHE A 84 -9.00 -8.54 -4.57
N PRO A 85 -10.24 -8.08 -4.81
CA PRO A 85 -10.55 -6.66 -4.94
C PRO A 85 -10.31 -5.88 -3.63
N TYR A 86 -10.51 -6.52 -2.48
CA TYR A 86 -10.17 -5.91 -1.19
C TYR A 86 -8.67 -5.66 -1.04
N GLY A 87 -7.83 -6.66 -1.35
CA GLY A 87 -6.38 -6.51 -1.37
C GLY A 87 -5.92 -5.45 -2.38
N ALA A 88 -6.52 -5.43 -3.58
CA ALA A 88 -6.25 -4.38 -4.57
C ALA A 88 -6.60 -2.98 -4.04
N ALA A 89 -7.73 -2.83 -3.34
CA ALA A 89 -8.12 -1.56 -2.73
C ALA A 89 -7.10 -1.09 -1.68
N ILE A 90 -6.61 -1.99 -0.83
CA ILE A 90 -5.56 -1.68 0.17
C ILE A 90 -4.30 -1.17 -0.53
N VAL A 91 -3.84 -1.86 -1.58
CA VAL A 91 -2.64 -1.47 -2.34
C VAL A 91 -2.83 -0.12 -3.01
N ILE A 92 -3.99 0.15 -3.60
CA ILE A 92 -4.31 1.44 -4.23
C ILE A 92 -4.23 2.56 -3.19
N VAL A 93 -4.85 2.39 -2.02
CA VAL A 93 -4.80 3.38 -0.94
C VAL A 93 -3.36 3.60 -0.47
N ALA A 94 -2.56 2.54 -0.33
CA ALA A 94 -1.14 2.64 0.01
C ALA A 94 -0.34 3.44 -1.03
N LEU A 95 -0.56 3.19 -2.33
CA LEU A 95 0.09 3.94 -3.41
C LEU A 95 -0.31 5.42 -3.43
N VAL A 96 -1.59 5.72 -3.18
CA VAL A 96 -2.10 7.10 -3.06
C VAL A 96 -1.43 7.81 -1.88
N LEU A 97 -1.32 7.15 -0.72
CA LEU A 97 -0.62 7.68 0.45
C LEU A 97 0.84 7.99 0.12
N LEU A 98 1.58 7.04 -0.46
CA LEU A 98 2.97 7.23 -0.85
C LEU A 98 3.13 8.42 -1.82
N ARG A 99 2.24 8.55 -2.81
CA ARG A 99 2.24 9.70 -3.73
C ARG A 99 2.03 11.04 -3.01
N LYS A 100 1.10 11.11 -2.06
CA LYS A 100 0.85 12.34 -1.31
C LYS A 100 2.01 12.69 -0.39
N VAL A 101 2.61 11.70 0.27
CA VAL A 101 3.82 11.92 1.08
C VAL A 101 4.98 12.40 0.20
N MET A 102 5.19 11.81 -0.98
CA MET A 102 6.19 12.33 -1.94
C MET A 102 5.92 13.79 -2.34
N SER A 103 4.65 14.16 -2.55
CA SER A 103 4.26 15.55 -2.85
C SER A 103 4.63 16.48 -1.70
N LEU A 104 4.34 16.09 -0.46
CA LEU A 104 4.69 16.86 0.74
C LEU A 104 6.22 17.07 0.83
N LEU A 105 7.01 16.03 0.58
CA LEU A 105 8.47 16.12 0.59
C LEU A 105 9.03 17.00 -0.53
N ARG A 106 8.34 17.06 -1.69
CA ARG A 106 8.71 17.99 -2.78
C ARG A 106 8.49 19.44 -2.38
N VAL A 107 7.38 19.74 -1.71
CA VAL A 107 7.11 21.09 -1.17
C VAL A 107 8.19 21.48 -0.18
N PHE A 108 8.53 20.60 0.77
CA PHE A 108 9.63 20.85 1.72
C PHE A 108 11.01 20.98 1.05
N LYS A 109 11.24 20.30 -0.08
CA LYS A 109 12.50 20.44 -0.83
C LYS A 109 12.59 21.76 -1.59
N ALA A 110 11.45 22.31 -2.03
CA ALA A 110 11.39 23.53 -2.81
C ALA A 110 11.60 24.82 -1.99
N GLU A 111 11.89 24.70 -0.68
CA GLU A 111 12.04 25.83 0.27
C GLU A 111 10.87 26.83 0.23
N THR A 112 9.67 26.38 -0.18
CA THR A 112 8.48 27.21 -0.10
C THR A 112 8.11 27.35 1.38
N ASP A 113 8.05 28.59 1.88
CA ASP A 113 7.49 28.91 3.19
C ASP A 113 6.19 28.13 3.34
N GLY A 114 6.07 27.37 4.45
CA GLY A 114 5.03 26.37 4.67
C GLY A 114 3.62 26.96 4.76
N GLY A 115 3.10 27.44 3.63
CA GLY A 115 1.80 28.06 3.50
C GLY A 115 0.66 27.05 3.56
N THR A 116 -0.55 27.56 3.36
CA THR A 116 -1.84 26.86 3.45
C THR A 116 -1.85 25.52 2.70
N ASP A 117 -1.19 25.45 1.53
CA ASP A 117 -1.06 24.24 0.70
C ASP A 117 -0.38 23.05 1.42
N THR A 118 0.59 23.34 2.28
CA THR A 118 1.29 22.29 3.06
C THR A 118 0.38 21.74 4.14
N GLY A 119 -0.36 22.61 4.84
CA GLY A 119 -1.34 22.23 5.85
C GLY A 119 -2.45 21.36 5.28
N GLU A 120 -2.98 21.72 4.10
CA GLU A 120 -4.01 20.95 3.41
C GLU A 120 -3.50 19.55 3.02
N LEU A 121 -2.29 19.46 2.46
CA LEU A 121 -1.67 18.17 2.12
C LEU A 121 -1.54 17.26 3.35
N VAL A 122 -1.09 17.80 4.48
CA VAL A 122 -0.94 17.03 5.74
C VAL A 122 -2.30 16.53 6.25
N VAL A 123 -3.34 17.37 6.21
CA VAL A 123 -4.71 16.96 6.58
C VAL A 123 -5.20 15.83 5.68
N VAL A 124 -5.00 15.95 4.37
CA VAL A 124 -5.41 14.91 3.42
C VAL A 124 -4.65 13.60 3.69
N ILE A 125 -3.32 13.66 3.91
CA ILE A 125 -2.52 12.48 4.28
C ILE A 125 -3.06 11.83 5.55
N GLY A 126 -3.37 12.62 6.59
CA GLY A 126 -3.95 12.12 7.84
C GLY A 126 -5.27 11.38 7.63
N LYS A 127 -6.18 11.93 6.80
CA LYS A 127 -7.46 11.27 6.46
C LYS A 127 -7.23 9.94 5.75
N PHE A 128 -6.35 9.90 4.75
CA PHE A 128 -6.02 8.65 4.05
C PHE A 128 -5.36 7.63 4.98
N LEU A 129 -4.53 8.06 5.93
CA LEU A 129 -3.88 7.16 6.89
C LEU A 129 -4.90 6.54 7.85
N ILE A 130 -5.90 7.30 8.27
CA ILE A 130 -7.03 6.79 9.06
C ILE A 130 -7.80 5.74 8.26
N VAL A 131 -8.20 6.04 7.03
CA VAL A 131 -8.92 5.08 6.16
C VAL A 131 -8.09 3.82 5.96
N PHE A 132 -6.80 3.96 5.63
CA PHE A 132 -5.89 2.83 5.48
C PHE A 132 -5.79 2.00 6.75
N SER A 133 -5.65 2.63 7.91
CA SER A 133 -5.57 1.93 9.20
C SER A 133 -6.80 1.10 9.52
N LEU A 134 -7.99 1.58 9.14
CA LEU A 134 -9.25 0.84 9.29
C LEU A 134 -9.31 -0.32 8.30
N MET A 135 -8.84 -0.12 7.07
CA MET A 135 -8.75 -1.20 6.07
C MET A 135 -7.79 -2.30 6.50
N VAL A 136 -6.63 -1.99 7.09
CA VAL A 136 -5.64 -3.00 7.53
C VAL A 136 -5.81 -3.42 9.00
N PHE A 137 -6.86 -2.94 9.67
CA PHE A 137 -7.16 -3.22 11.09
C PHE A 137 -5.98 -2.96 12.04
N GLN A 138 -5.23 -1.88 11.82
CA GLN A 138 -4.02 -1.57 12.58
C GLN A 138 -4.19 -0.29 13.43
N LEU A 139 -4.44 -0.46 14.73
CA LEU A 139 -4.66 0.68 15.66
C LEU A 139 -3.47 1.63 15.76
N SER A 140 -2.23 1.16 15.62
CA SER A 140 -1.06 2.05 15.69
C SER A 140 -1.03 3.05 14.53
N LEU A 141 -1.44 2.64 13.33
CA LEU A 141 -1.60 3.53 12.19
C LEU A 141 -2.76 4.50 12.37
N LEU A 142 -3.83 4.07 13.05
CA LEU A 142 -4.96 4.94 13.37
C LEU A 142 -4.51 6.09 14.28
N GLY A 143 -3.74 5.76 15.34
CA GLY A 143 -3.15 6.76 16.24
C GLY A 143 -2.23 7.73 15.50
N ALA A 144 -1.34 7.21 14.64
CA ALA A 144 -0.49 8.04 13.80
C ALA A 144 -1.32 8.95 12.87
N GLY A 145 -2.39 8.43 12.27
CA GLY A 145 -3.26 9.18 11.36
C GLY A 145 -3.98 10.33 12.05
N LEU A 146 -4.47 10.09 13.26
CA LEU A 146 -5.07 11.12 14.10
C LEU A 146 -4.05 12.21 14.48
N LEU A 147 -2.83 11.84 14.85
CA LEU A 147 -1.76 12.81 15.16
C LEU A 147 -1.40 13.67 13.94
N VAL A 148 -1.23 13.05 12.78
CA VAL A 148 -0.95 13.76 11.53
C VAL A 148 -2.11 14.70 11.17
N LEU A 149 -3.36 14.27 11.36
CA LEU A 149 -4.54 15.10 11.12
C LEU A 149 -4.57 16.33 12.05
N LEU A 150 -4.25 16.14 13.34
CA LEU A 150 -4.18 17.23 14.32
C LEU A 150 -3.08 18.23 13.97
N LEU A 151 -1.90 17.74 13.58
CA LEU A 151 -0.79 18.58 13.11
C LEU A 151 -1.18 19.40 11.89
N GLY A 152 -1.80 18.77 10.87
CA GLY A 152 -2.26 19.48 9.68
C GLY A 152 -3.28 20.57 10.00
N LYS A 153 -4.24 20.30 10.89
CA LYS A 153 -5.21 21.31 11.33
C LYS A 153 -4.56 22.47 12.08
N HIS A 154 -3.53 22.20 12.87
CA HIS A 154 -2.81 23.24 13.58
C HIS A 154 -2.03 24.15 12.61
N LEU A 155 -1.34 23.57 11.62
CA LEU A 155 -0.64 24.31 10.57
C LEU A 155 -1.59 25.21 9.78
N LEU A 156 -2.77 24.71 9.41
CA LEU A 156 -3.78 25.51 8.70
C LEU A 156 -4.26 26.72 9.50
N ARG A 157 -4.40 26.58 10.83
CA ARG A 157 -4.80 27.69 11.70
C ARG A 157 -3.71 28.77 11.79
N GLN A 158 -2.44 28.39 11.76
CA GLN A 158 -1.33 29.35 11.81
C GLN A 158 -1.17 30.15 10.51
N THR A 159 -1.54 29.58 9.37
CA THR A 159 -1.46 30.25 8.06
C THR A 159 -2.66 31.13 7.72
N ALA A 160 -3.75 31.04 8.51
CA ALA A 160 -5.02 31.73 8.25
C ALA A 160 -5.28 32.95 9.15
N GLY A 161 -4.37 33.26 10.09
CA GLY A 161 -4.43 34.43 10.97
C GLY A 161 -3.24 35.34 10.75
#